data_AF-D9WIJ5-F1
#
_entry.id   AF-D9WIJ5-F1
#
_cell.length_a   1.000
_cell.length_b   1.000
_cell.length_c   1.000
_cell.angle_alpha   90.00
_cell.angle_beta   90.00
_cell.angle_gamma   90.00
#
_symmetry.space_group_name_H-M   'P 1'
#
loop_
_entity.id
_entity.type
_entity.pdbx_description
1 polymer ?
#
loop_
_entity_poly.entity_id
_entity_poly.type
_entity_poly.pdbx_seq_one_letter_code
_entity_poly.pdbx_strand_id
1 'polypeptide(L)'
;SSNALTLGQAALALADLRRLLSASLAVAALSLIAVGGSYEAYAEPVQLARPHPGSIHAAALVRALIGAPARPTPPLGRIQDPYGFRCLPAIHGPALDAADALEQVLTVDVNAAAENPLISSEDEAAYHNGNFYAAHAALALDHFRLAALQTARLSTARLAALSEPDFTRLRPFLGDPAPASSGVMILEYAAGAALGEMRAVSHPASLGHAVLSRGVEEQASFASLGARQTLRVADHYRQVLACELVAAVRALRQRGMEPEPGVPAAAAYALAAEVLDPRMEDRPLTEDVADAVGLLDPLAEVCEGVEFAEPAEARDGADGPEGQEG
;
A
#
# COMPACT_ATOMS: atom_id res chain seq x y z
N SER A 1 1.43 16.67 29.78
CA SER A 1 1.33 15.24 29.39
C SER A 1 1.51 15.21 27.88
N SER A 2 2.58 14.62 27.37
CA SER A 2 2.96 14.80 25.96
C SER A 2 2.74 13.53 25.15
N ASN A 3 1.94 13.64 24.10
CA ASN A 3 1.79 12.61 23.07
C ASN A 3 2.88 12.71 21.97
N ALA A 4 3.88 13.59 22.11
CA ALA A 4 4.83 13.92 21.05
C ALA A 4 5.56 12.69 20.48
N LEU A 5 5.99 11.73 21.31
CA LEU A 5 6.62 10.50 20.83
C LEU A 5 5.65 9.66 19.98
N THR A 6 4.40 9.51 20.44
CA THR A 6 3.36 8.77 19.71
C THR A 6 3.06 9.43 18.36
N LEU A 7 2.91 10.75 18.34
CA LEU A 7 2.64 11.51 17.11
C LEU A 7 3.82 11.45 16.15
N GLY A 8 5.05 11.57 16.63
CA GLY A 8 6.25 11.41 15.81
C GLY A 8 6.36 10.02 15.19
N GLN A 9 6.12 8.97 15.98
CA GLN A 9 6.09 7.59 15.46
C GLN A 9 4.98 7.36 14.44
N ALA A 10 3.80 7.93 14.67
CA ALA A 10 2.67 7.84 13.74
C ALA A 10 2.95 8.56 12.42
N ALA A 11 3.56 9.74 12.46
CA ALA A 11 3.94 10.51 11.27
C ALA A 11 5.01 9.78 10.44
N LEU A 12 6.02 9.18 11.08
CA LEU A 12 7.01 8.36 10.39
C LEU A 12 6.37 7.13 9.74
N ALA A 13 5.50 6.42 10.47
CA ALA A 13 4.82 5.26 9.95
C ALA A 13 3.89 5.60 8.77
N LEU A 14 3.19 6.73 8.83
CA LEU A 14 2.39 7.27 7.74
C LEU A 14 3.25 7.53 6.51
N ALA A 15 4.38 8.24 6.67
CA ALA A 15 5.29 8.56 5.57
C ALA A 15 5.87 7.30 4.92
N ASP A 16 6.32 6.33 5.72
CA ASP A 16 6.85 5.05 5.22
C ASP A 16 5.78 4.26 4.46
N LEU A 17 4.59 4.08 5.04
CA LEU A 17 3.55 3.29 4.40
C LEU A 17 2.98 3.98 3.16
N ARG A 18 2.90 5.32 3.10
CA ARG A 18 2.51 6.03 1.87
C ARG A 18 3.46 5.72 0.72
N ARG A 19 4.78 5.78 0.97
CA ARG A 19 5.79 5.38 -0.03
C ARG A 19 5.60 3.93 -0.47
N LEU A 20 5.36 3.01 0.46
CA LEU A 20 5.15 1.60 0.13
C LEU A 20 3.85 1.33 -0.63
N LEU A 21 2.77 2.07 -0.34
CA LEU A 21 1.53 2.00 -1.10
C LEU A 21 1.77 2.47 -2.55
N SER A 22 2.49 3.59 -2.73
CA SER A 22 2.90 4.08 -4.04
C SER A 22 3.76 3.06 -4.81
N ALA A 23 4.82 2.55 -4.18
CA ALA A 23 5.69 1.51 -4.76
C ALA A 23 4.93 0.22 -5.10
N SER A 24 3.95 -0.17 -4.27
CA SER A 24 3.12 -1.35 -4.52
C SER A 24 2.34 -1.26 -5.83
N LEU A 25 2.01 -0.06 -6.32
CA LEU A 25 1.32 0.12 -7.60
C LEU A 25 2.29 -0.09 -8.78
N ALA A 26 3.55 0.36 -8.67
CA ALA A 26 4.60 0.03 -9.64
C ALA A 26 4.87 -1.48 -9.70
N VAL A 27 5.06 -2.12 -8.54
CA VAL A 27 5.27 -3.58 -8.45
C VAL A 27 4.09 -4.33 -9.07
N ALA A 28 2.85 -3.93 -8.74
CA ALA A 28 1.66 -4.55 -9.31
C ALA A 28 1.52 -4.33 -10.82
N ALA A 29 1.93 -3.16 -11.34
CA ALA A 29 1.95 -2.87 -12.76
C ALA A 29 2.95 -3.79 -13.50
N LEU A 30 4.14 -4.01 -12.95
CA LEU A 30 5.11 -4.97 -13.51
C LEU A 30 4.55 -6.40 -13.49
N SER A 31 3.94 -6.82 -12.39
CA SER A 31 3.26 -8.12 -12.30
C SER A 31 2.13 -8.26 -13.31
N LEU A 32 1.34 -7.20 -13.53
CA LEU A 32 0.25 -7.17 -14.50
C LEU A 32 0.77 -7.37 -15.93
N ILE A 33 1.86 -6.67 -16.31
CA ILE A 33 2.52 -6.84 -17.60
C ILE A 33 3.06 -8.28 -17.73
N ALA A 34 3.72 -8.78 -16.68
CA ALA A 34 4.32 -10.12 -16.67
C ALA A 34 3.31 -11.25 -16.93
N VAL A 35 2.05 -11.10 -16.51
CA VAL A 35 0.98 -12.08 -16.75
C VAL A 35 0.08 -11.75 -17.94
N GLY A 36 0.39 -10.69 -18.71
CA GLY A 36 -0.48 -10.20 -19.79
C GLY A 36 -1.89 -9.86 -19.30
N GLY A 37 -1.97 -9.12 -18.20
CA GLY A 37 -3.20 -8.68 -17.52
C GLY A 37 -4.19 -7.93 -18.40
N SER A 38 -5.49 -8.05 -18.08
CA SER A 38 -6.52 -7.16 -18.63
C SER A 38 -6.46 -5.80 -17.95
N TYR A 39 -6.54 -4.74 -18.75
CA TYR A 39 -6.53 -3.37 -18.26
C TYR A 39 -7.95 -2.87 -17.91
N GLU A 40 -9.00 -3.64 -18.22
CA GLU A 40 -10.40 -3.22 -18.02
C GLU A 40 -10.75 -2.97 -16.56
N ALA A 41 -10.12 -3.69 -15.64
CA ALA A 41 -10.29 -3.47 -14.19
C ALA A 41 -9.90 -2.05 -13.77
N TYR A 42 -9.03 -1.39 -14.54
CA TYR A 42 -8.56 -0.04 -14.31
C TYR A 42 -9.24 0.97 -15.22
N ALA A 43 -10.20 0.59 -16.06
CA ALA A 43 -10.84 1.51 -17.00
C ALA A 43 -11.55 2.67 -16.26
N GLU A 44 -11.47 3.88 -16.81
CA GLU A 44 -12.07 5.08 -16.21
C GLU A 44 -13.58 4.94 -15.96
N PRO A 45 -14.42 4.42 -16.90
CA PRO A 45 -15.84 4.23 -16.63
C PRO A 45 -16.14 3.28 -15.47
N VAL A 46 -15.26 2.31 -15.20
CA VAL A 46 -15.41 1.36 -14.08
C VAL A 46 -15.20 2.09 -12.76
N GLN A 47 -14.19 2.97 -12.68
CA GLN A 47 -13.90 3.71 -11.46
C GLN A 47 -14.92 4.81 -11.20
N LEU A 48 -15.40 5.49 -12.25
CA LEU A 48 -16.45 6.50 -12.14
C LEU A 48 -17.81 5.92 -11.74
N ALA A 49 -18.08 4.65 -12.06
CA ALA A 49 -19.30 3.97 -11.60
C ALA A 49 -19.33 3.76 -10.07
N ARG A 50 -18.18 3.83 -9.38
CA ARG A 50 -18.07 3.78 -7.92
C ARG A 50 -16.89 4.64 -7.44
N PRO A 51 -17.08 5.96 -7.34
CA PRO A 51 -15.98 6.93 -7.32
C PRO A 51 -15.38 7.14 -5.91
N HIS A 52 -14.84 6.08 -5.31
CA HIS A 52 -14.01 6.24 -4.11
C HIS A 52 -12.66 6.86 -4.51
N PRO A 53 -12.20 7.95 -3.87
CA PRO A 53 -11.01 8.69 -4.28
C PRO A 53 -9.76 7.81 -4.43
N GLY A 54 -9.41 7.03 -3.40
CA GLY A 54 -8.26 6.14 -3.47
C GLY A 54 -8.38 5.05 -4.54
N SER A 55 -9.60 4.57 -4.85
CA SER A 55 -9.81 3.59 -5.92
C SER A 55 -9.58 4.20 -7.30
N ILE A 56 -10.12 5.41 -7.52
CA ILE A 56 -9.89 6.19 -8.75
C ILE A 56 -8.39 6.44 -8.92
N HIS A 57 -7.73 6.91 -7.87
CA HIS A 57 -6.30 7.22 -7.87
C HIS A 57 -5.46 5.99 -8.21
N ALA A 58 -5.64 4.88 -7.49
CA ALA A 58 -4.89 3.63 -7.72
C ALA A 58 -5.06 3.13 -9.16
N ALA A 59 -6.28 3.18 -9.70
CA ALA A 59 -6.54 2.77 -11.07
C ALA A 59 -5.91 3.73 -12.10
N ALA A 60 -5.99 5.04 -11.87
CA ALA A 60 -5.43 6.04 -12.75
C ALA A 60 -3.90 5.96 -12.82
N LEU A 61 -3.24 5.80 -11.66
CA LEU A 61 -1.80 5.61 -11.60
C LEU A 61 -1.39 4.30 -12.29
N VAL A 62 -2.06 3.17 -12.06
CA VAL A 62 -1.74 1.92 -12.79
C VAL A 62 -1.93 2.07 -14.30
N ARG A 63 -3.01 2.73 -14.76
CA ARG A 63 -3.17 3.02 -16.20
C ARG A 63 -2.01 3.84 -16.74
N ALA A 64 -1.61 4.89 -16.04
CA ALA A 64 -0.52 5.76 -16.46
C ALA A 64 0.82 5.02 -16.47
N LEU A 65 1.12 4.24 -15.44
CA LEU A 65 2.32 3.39 -15.33
C LEU A 65 2.47 2.47 -16.55
N ILE A 66 1.39 1.83 -16.98
CA ILE A 66 1.42 0.85 -18.10
C ILE A 66 1.07 1.46 -19.47
N GLY A 67 0.82 2.77 -19.55
CA GLY A 67 0.40 3.44 -20.78
C GLY A 67 -0.97 2.99 -21.32
N ALA A 68 -1.88 2.53 -20.45
CA ALA A 68 -3.21 2.10 -20.87
C ALA A 68 -4.14 3.29 -21.18
N PRO A 69 -4.97 3.21 -22.24
CA PRO A 69 -6.00 4.22 -22.49
C PRO A 69 -7.08 4.17 -21.40
N ALA A 70 -7.85 5.25 -21.27
CA ALA A 70 -8.96 5.33 -20.31
C ALA A 70 -10.04 4.24 -20.52
N ARG A 71 -10.21 3.78 -21.77
CA ARG A 71 -11.12 2.70 -22.17
C ARG A 71 -10.34 1.62 -22.93
N PRO A 72 -9.62 0.75 -22.22
CA PRO A 72 -8.85 -0.33 -22.85
C PRO A 72 -9.78 -1.42 -23.37
N THR A 73 -9.29 -2.19 -24.34
CA THR A 73 -9.95 -3.39 -24.85
C THR A 73 -9.40 -4.64 -24.14
N PRO A 74 -10.23 -5.67 -23.91
CA PRO A 74 -9.76 -6.92 -23.30
C PRO A 74 -8.67 -7.60 -24.15
N PRO A 75 -7.69 -8.28 -23.53
CA PRO A 75 -6.79 -9.17 -24.25
C PRO A 75 -7.55 -10.37 -24.84
N LEU A 76 -7.09 -10.88 -25.99
CA LEU A 76 -7.67 -12.07 -26.61
C LEU A 76 -7.45 -13.31 -25.71
N GLY A 77 -8.52 -14.01 -25.33
CA GLY A 77 -8.46 -15.34 -24.72
C GLY A 77 -8.57 -15.42 -23.19
N ARG A 78 -8.62 -14.30 -22.45
CA ARG A 78 -8.89 -14.30 -21.00
C ARG A 78 -9.94 -13.26 -20.64
N ILE A 79 -11.14 -13.72 -20.27
CA ILE A 79 -12.29 -12.85 -19.98
C ILE A 79 -12.12 -12.11 -18.64
N GLN A 80 -11.53 -12.74 -17.63
CA GLN A 80 -11.31 -12.12 -16.32
C GLN A 80 -9.98 -12.54 -15.71
N ASP A 81 -9.28 -11.57 -15.13
CA ASP A 81 -8.09 -11.82 -14.32
C ASP A 81 -8.45 -12.27 -12.88
N PRO A 82 -7.53 -12.98 -12.20
CA PRO A 82 -7.62 -13.23 -10.77
C PRO A 82 -7.77 -11.95 -9.95
N TYR A 83 -8.34 -12.07 -8.75
CA TYR A 83 -8.58 -10.92 -7.87
C TYR A 83 -7.31 -10.14 -7.52
N GLY A 84 -6.14 -10.81 -7.46
CA GLY A 84 -4.83 -10.18 -7.28
C GLY A 84 -4.58 -8.96 -8.16
N PHE A 85 -5.10 -8.99 -9.38
CA PHE A 85 -5.02 -7.91 -10.36
C PHE A 85 -6.33 -7.15 -10.47
N ARG A 86 -7.45 -7.86 -10.67
CA ARG A 86 -8.74 -7.23 -10.97
C ARG A 86 -9.33 -6.41 -9.83
N CYS A 87 -9.09 -6.82 -8.59
CA CYS A 87 -9.61 -6.11 -7.42
C CYS A 87 -8.62 -5.08 -6.87
N LEU A 88 -7.50 -4.82 -7.56
CA LEU A 88 -6.46 -3.93 -7.07
C LEU A 88 -6.97 -2.54 -6.71
N PRO A 89 -7.72 -1.81 -7.58
CA PRO A 89 -8.20 -0.47 -7.21
C PRO A 89 -9.09 -0.49 -5.97
N ALA A 90 -10.00 -1.47 -5.89
CA ALA A 90 -10.97 -1.58 -4.81
C ALA A 90 -10.38 -2.01 -3.46
N ILE A 91 -9.21 -2.65 -3.46
CA ILE A 91 -8.52 -3.10 -2.24
C ILE A 91 -7.41 -2.13 -1.84
N HIS A 92 -6.72 -1.54 -2.81
CA HIS A 92 -5.64 -0.59 -2.57
C HIS A 92 -6.18 0.80 -2.22
N GLY A 93 -7.28 1.22 -2.85
CA GLY A 93 -7.90 2.52 -2.62
C GLY A 93 -8.21 2.83 -1.15
N PRO A 94 -8.87 1.94 -0.39
CA PRO A 94 -9.11 2.15 1.03
C PRO A 94 -7.84 2.36 1.88
N ALA A 95 -6.68 1.84 1.46
CA ALA A 95 -5.43 2.10 2.17
C ALA A 95 -4.88 3.50 1.90
N LEU A 96 -5.09 4.04 0.69
CA LEU A 96 -4.81 5.44 0.36
C LEU A 96 -5.74 6.37 1.14
N ASP A 97 -7.05 6.09 1.11
CA ASP A 97 -8.06 6.87 1.86
C ASP A 97 -7.77 6.84 3.38
N ALA A 98 -7.33 5.70 3.92
CA ALA A 98 -6.96 5.58 5.32
C ALA A 98 -5.67 6.34 5.67
N ALA A 99 -4.72 6.45 4.73
CA ALA A 99 -3.53 7.28 4.91
C ALA A 99 -3.91 8.77 4.99
N ASP A 100 -4.80 9.23 4.10
CA ASP A 100 -5.31 10.61 4.11
C ASP A 100 -6.07 10.93 5.41
N ALA A 101 -6.91 10.00 5.88
CA ALA A 101 -7.61 10.16 7.15
C ALA A 101 -6.65 10.23 8.35
N LEU A 102 -5.58 9.41 8.36
CA LEU A 102 -4.55 9.48 9.40
C LEU A 102 -3.79 10.80 9.35
N GLU A 103 -3.44 11.28 8.16
CA GLU A 103 -2.77 12.57 7.99
C GLU A 103 -3.59 13.73 8.53
N GLN A 104 -4.91 13.76 8.27
CA GLN A 104 -5.81 14.77 8.81
C GLN A 104 -5.80 14.78 10.34
N VAL A 105 -5.88 13.60 10.97
CA VAL A 105 -5.83 13.46 12.43
C VAL A 105 -4.48 13.95 12.98
N LEU A 106 -3.37 13.50 12.39
CA LEU A 106 -2.04 13.91 12.84
C LEU A 106 -1.79 15.40 12.65
N THR A 107 -2.33 16.00 11.57
CA THR A 107 -2.23 17.44 11.33
C THR A 107 -2.90 18.23 12.44
N VAL A 108 -4.07 17.81 12.92
CA VAL A 108 -4.72 18.44 14.07
C VAL A 108 -3.89 18.23 15.33
N ASP A 109 -3.55 16.97 15.66
CA ASP A 109 -2.92 16.62 16.94
C ASP A 109 -1.52 17.25 17.11
N VAL A 110 -0.73 17.35 16.03
CA VAL A 110 0.61 17.98 16.06
C VAL A 110 0.54 19.49 16.30
N ASN A 111 -0.56 20.14 15.89
CA ASN A 111 -0.76 21.58 16.03
C ASN A 111 -1.66 21.95 17.22
N ALA A 112 -2.06 20.98 18.06
CA ALA A 112 -3.00 21.18 19.16
C ALA A 112 -2.32 21.48 20.50
N ALA A 113 -2.96 22.32 21.32
CA ALA A 113 -2.65 22.47 22.74
C ALA A 113 -3.34 21.37 23.57
N ALA A 114 -2.87 20.13 23.44
CA ALA A 114 -3.49 18.95 24.05
C ALA A 114 -3.21 18.77 25.57
N GLU A 115 -2.57 19.75 26.22
CA GLU A 115 -2.18 19.64 27.62
C GLU A 115 -3.36 19.90 28.58
N ASN A 116 -3.21 19.42 29.82
CA ASN A 116 -4.16 19.62 30.90
C ASN A 116 -3.42 20.12 32.15
N PRO A 117 -3.84 21.25 32.76
CA PRO A 117 -4.90 22.16 32.29
C PRO A 117 -4.47 22.95 31.04
N LEU A 118 -5.45 23.38 30.24
CA LEU A 118 -5.25 24.38 29.20
C LEU A 118 -5.21 25.76 29.87
N ILE A 119 -4.14 26.52 29.66
CA ILE A 119 -4.04 27.91 30.12
C ILE A 119 -4.47 28.81 28.96
N SER A 120 -5.63 29.46 29.09
CA SER A 120 -6.18 30.35 28.09
C SER A 120 -5.66 31.77 28.32
N SER A 121 -4.95 32.32 27.34
CA SER A 121 -4.46 33.70 27.40
C SER A 121 -5.55 34.73 27.09
N GLU A 122 -6.68 34.32 26.53
CA GLU A 122 -7.78 35.21 26.16
C GLU A 122 -8.55 35.72 27.40
N ASP A 123 -8.75 34.84 28.38
CA ASP A 123 -9.53 35.10 29.59
C ASP A 123 -8.73 34.84 30.89
N GLU A 124 -7.42 34.58 30.78
CA GLU A 124 -6.51 34.30 31.89
C GLU A 124 -6.97 33.13 32.79
N ALA A 125 -7.73 32.18 32.23
CA ALA A 125 -8.30 31.06 32.96
C ALA A 125 -7.52 29.73 32.75
N ALA A 126 -7.60 28.85 33.74
CA ALA A 126 -7.10 27.48 33.66
C ALA A 126 -8.27 26.49 33.50
N TYR A 127 -8.32 25.80 32.36
CA TYR A 127 -9.36 24.84 32.02
C TYR A 127 -8.89 23.39 32.16
N HIS A 128 -9.45 22.68 33.13
CA HIS A 128 -9.24 21.23 33.24
C HIS A 128 -10.03 20.49 32.17
N ASN A 129 -9.35 19.65 31.38
CA ASN A 129 -9.91 19.03 30.18
C ASN A 129 -9.28 17.64 29.91
N GLY A 130 -9.77 16.96 28.87
CA GLY A 130 -9.34 15.64 28.44
C GLY A 130 -8.62 15.58 27.08
N ASN A 131 -8.16 16.71 26.53
CA ASN A 131 -7.58 16.78 25.17
C ASN A 131 -6.32 15.94 24.99
N PHE A 132 -5.66 15.52 26.08
CA PHE A 132 -4.52 14.59 26.03
C PHE A 132 -4.94 13.17 25.62
N TYR A 133 -6.22 12.83 25.62
CA TYR A 133 -6.73 11.50 25.30
C TYR A 133 -6.77 11.26 23.78
N ALA A 134 -5.78 10.53 23.26
CA ALA A 134 -5.55 10.35 21.83
C ALA A 134 -6.44 9.27 21.18
N ALA A 135 -7.78 9.40 21.27
CA ALA A 135 -8.71 8.45 20.67
C ALA A 135 -8.69 8.48 19.14
N HIS A 136 -8.68 9.68 18.56
CA HIS A 136 -8.66 9.89 17.11
C HIS A 136 -7.42 9.22 16.48
N ALA A 137 -6.23 9.49 17.03
CA ALA A 137 -5.01 8.85 16.56
C ALA A 137 -5.05 7.33 16.68
N ALA A 138 -5.54 6.78 17.80
CA ALA A 138 -5.63 5.33 17.99
C ALA A 138 -6.49 4.64 16.92
N LEU A 139 -7.70 5.16 16.68
CA LEU A 139 -8.63 4.59 15.70
C LEU A 139 -8.14 4.76 14.26
N ALA A 140 -7.57 5.92 13.93
CA ALA A 140 -7.00 6.17 12.60
C ALA A 140 -5.81 5.24 12.30
N LEU A 141 -4.93 5.01 13.30
CA LEU A 141 -3.82 4.08 13.18
C LEU A 141 -4.31 2.63 13.00
N ASP A 142 -5.31 2.20 13.77
CA ASP A 142 -5.91 0.86 13.62
C ASP A 142 -6.51 0.68 12.22
N HIS A 143 -7.27 1.66 11.74
CA HIS A 143 -7.85 1.65 10.39
C HIS A 143 -6.77 1.53 9.31
N PHE A 144 -5.71 2.34 9.39
CA PHE A 144 -4.63 2.34 8.40
C PHE A 144 -3.88 1.00 8.37
N ARG A 145 -3.56 0.41 9.53
CA ARG A 145 -2.92 -0.92 9.59
C ARG A 145 -3.77 -2.00 8.94
N LEU A 146 -5.07 -2.02 9.23
CA LEU A 146 -5.99 -3.02 8.68
C LEU A 146 -6.13 -2.89 7.16
N ALA A 147 -6.14 -1.66 6.63
CA ALA A 147 -6.20 -1.40 5.20
C ALA A 147 -4.89 -1.81 4.49
N ALA A 148 -3.73 -1.42 5.02
CA ALA A 148 -2.42 -1.83 4.51
C ALA A 148 -2.24 -3.37 4.53
N LEU A 149 -2.76 -4.08 5.54
CA LEU A 149 -2.74 -5.53 5.56
C LEU A 149 -3.49 -6.15 4.36
N GLN A 150 -4.56 -5.53 3.87
CA GLN A 150 -5.26 -6.04 2.68
C GLN A 150 -4.45 -5.86 1.40
N THR A 151 -3.69 -4.78 1.28
CA THR A 151 -2.83 -4.54 0.10
C THR A 151 -1.66 -5.52 0.06
N ALA A 152 -1.06 -5.83 1.21
CA ALA A 152 -0.05 -6.87 1.34
C ALA A 152 -0.60 -8.27 1.01
N ARG A 153 -1.81 -8.62 1.47
CA ARG A 153 -2.49 -9.86 1.06
C ARG A 153 -2.65 -9.94 -0.45
N LEU A 154 -3.05 -8.83 -1.07
CA LEU A 154 -3.21 -8.78 -2.51
C LEU A 154 -1.89 -9.00 -3.26
N SER A 155 -0.79 -8.45 -2.75
CA SER A 155 0.56 -8.68 -3.28
C SER A 155 0.95 -10.17 -3.22
N THR A 156 0.69 -10.86 -2.11
CA THR A 156 0.93 -12.32 -2.04
C THR A 156 0.09 -13.12 -3.04
N ALA A 157 -1.13 -12.67 -3.36
CA ALA A 157 -1.96 -13.30 -4.39
C ALA A 157 -1.39 -13.10 -5.81
N ARG A 158 -0.78 -11.94 -6.10
CA ARG A 158 -0.08 -11.71 -7.37
C ARG A 158 1.22 -12.49 -7.45
N LEU A 159 1.97 -12.60 -6.36
CA LEU A 159 3.14 -13.47 -6.27
C LEU A 159 2.79 -14.92 -6.61
N ALA A 160 1.72 -15.47 -6.02
CA ALA A 160 1.24 -16.81 -6.37
C ALA A 160 0.81 -16.93 -7.84
N ALA A 161 0.18 -15.89 -8.41
CA ALA A 161 -0.18 -15.89 -9.82
C ALA A 161 1.03 -15.87 -10.76
N LEU A 162 2.15 -15.24 -10.37
CA LEU A 162 3.41 -15.28 -11.11
C LEU A 162 4.07 -16.67 -11.09
N SER A 163 3.79 -17.49 -10.08
CA SER A 163 4.26 -18.88 -10.01
C SER A 163 3.45 -19.85 -10.88
N GLU A 164 2.31 -19.44 -11.43
CA GLU A 164 1.34 -20.33 -12.08
C GLU A 164 1.45 -20.29 -13.62
N PRO A 165 1.76 -21.43 -14.27
CA PRO A 165 1.83 -21.55 -15.74
C PRO A 165 0.57 -21.08 -16.47
N ASP A 166 -0.62 -21.26 -15.90
CA ASP A 166 -1.86 -20.83 -16.55
C ASP A 166 -1.94 -19.31 -16.73
N PHE A 167 -1.22 -18.54 -15.89
CA PHE A 167 -1.16 -17.07 -16.00
C PHE A 167 0.09 -16.58 -16.72
N THR A 168 1.23 -17.23 -16.55
CA THR A 168 2.53 -16.77 -17.10
C THR A 168 2.92 -17.44 -18.40
N ARG A 169 2.40 -18.63 -18.70
CA ARG A 169 2.87 -19.56 -19.75
C ARG A 169 4.34 -19.96 -19.58
N LEU A 170 4.86 -19.85 -18.36
CA LEU A 170 6.20 -20.27 -17.96
C LEU A 170 6.14 -21.59 -17.18
N ARG A 171 7.30 -22.09 -16.75
CA ARG A 171 7.37 -23.22 -15.82
C ARG A 171 6.80 -22.82 -14.44
N PRO A 172 6.25 -23.77 -13.68
CA PRO A 172 5.84 -23.51 -12.30
C PRO A 172 6.95 -22.83 -11.50
N PHE A 173 6.56 -21.88 -10.65
CA PHE A 173 7.47 -21.12 -9.79
C PHE A 173 8.60 -20.40 -10.55
N LEU A 174 8.41 -20.09 -11.84
CA LEU A 174 9.45 -19.51 -12.69
C LEU A 174 10.75 -20.33 -12.65
N GLY A 175 10.64 -21.65 -12.49
CA GLY A 175 11.77 -22.57 -12.39
C GLY A 175 12.56 -22.65 -13.70
N ASP A 176 13.85 -22.91 -13.58
CA ASP A 176 14.73 -23.16 -14.72
C ASP A 176 14.45 -24.55 -15.35
N PRO A 177 15.08 -24.90 -16.48
CA PRO A 177 14.85 -26.18 -17.15
C PRO A 177 15.30 -27.44 -16.39
N ALA A 178 16.12 -27.30 -15.34
CA ALA A 178 16.69 -28.42 -14.59
C ALA A 178 15.60 -29.23 -13.85
N PRO A 179 15.78 -30.55 -13.71
CA PRO A 179 14.72 -31.44 -13.20
C PRO A 179 14.26 -31.20 -11.75
N ALA A 180 15.00 -30.44 -10.95
CA ALA A 180 14.73 -30.20 -9.54
C ALA A 180 14.71 -28.70 -9.17
N SER A 181 14.52 -27.82 -10.17
CA SER A 181 14.42 -26.38 -9.93
C SER A 181 13.14 -26.04 -9.16
N SER A 182 13.29 -25.32 -8.05
CA SER A 182 12.21 -24.73 -7.26
C SER A 182 11.94 -23.27 -7.60
N GLY A 183 12.82 -22.64 -8.40
CA GLY A 183 12.67 -21.27 -8.86
C GLY A 183 12.42 -20.29 -7.71
N VAL A 184 11.31 -19.56 -7.79
CA VAL A 184 10.90 -18.56 -6.80
C VAL A 184 9.96 -19.09 -5.72
N MET A 185 9.72 -20.41 -5.62
CA MET A 185 8.80 -20.99 -4.63
C MET A 185 9.11 -20.51 -3.21
N ILE A 186 10.39 -20.33 -2.86
CA ILE A 186 10.82 -19.86 -1.54
C ILE A 186 10.32 -18.44 -1.21
N LEU A 187 10.06 -17.60 -2.21
CA LEU A 187 9.53 -16.26 -2.01
C LEU A 187 8.11 -16.29 -1.43
N GLU A 188 7.31 -17.31 -1.75
CA GLU A 188 5.97 -17.47 -1.17
C GLU A 188 6.03 -17.74 0.33
N TYR A 189 7.04 -18.51 0.79
CA TYR A 189 7.29 -18.73 2.21
C TYR A 189 7.74 -17.45 2.91
N ALA A 190 8.67 -16.70 2.31
CA ALA A 190 9.17 -15.45 2.86
C ALA A 190 8.05 -14.39 2.98
N ALA A 191 7.29 -14.19 1.90
CA ALA A 191 6.16 -13.27 1.88
C ALA A 191 5.04 -13.73 2.84
N GLY A 192 4.76 -15.04 2.91
CA GLY A 192 3.78 -15.62 3.83
C GLY A 192 4.16 -15.42 5.30
N ALA A 193 5.44 -15.58 5.65
CA ALA A 193 5.95 -15.31 6.99
C ALA A 193 5.82 -13.82 7.35
N ALA A 194 6.25 -12.92 6.46
CA ALA A 194 6.10 -11.47 6.65
C ALA A 194 4.62 -11.06 6.80
N LEU A 195 3.73 -11.63 5.99
CA LEU A 195 2.28 -11.42 6.10
C LEU A 195 1.71 -11.96 7.43
N GLY A 196 2.26 -13.05 7.95
CA GLY A 196 1.96 -13.59 9.27
C GLY A 196 2.26 -12.58 10.38
N GLU A 197 3.46 -12.01 10.37
CA GLU A 197 3.87 -10.96 11.31
C GLU A 197 3.03 -9.70 11.16
N MET A 198 2.80 -9.23 9.93
CA MET A 198 1.96 -8.07 9.64
C MET A 198 0.55 -8.24 10.20
N ARG A 199 -0.04 -9.44 10.07
CA ARG A 199 -1.34 -9.78 10.66
C ARG A 199 -1.31 -9.77 12.19
N ALA A 200 -0.25 -10.28 12.81
CA ALA A 200 -0.12 -10.28 14.27
C ALA A 200 -0.06 -8.84 14.82
N VAL A 201 0.69 -7.95 14.17
CA VAL A 201 0.81 -6.54 14.60
C VAL A 201 -0.36 -5.66 14.19
N SER A 202 -1.23 -6.13 13.30
CA SER A 202 -2.44 -5.40 12.87
C SER A 202 -3.66 -5.63 13.77
N HIS A 203 -3.52 -6.38 14.88
CA HIS A 203 -4.59 -6.45 15.87
C HIS A 203 -4.87 -5.03 16.42
N PRO A 204 -6.14 -4.56 16.42
CA PRO A 204 -6.46 -3.20 16.82
C PRO A 204 -5.95 -2.89 18.23
N ALA A 205 -5.12 -1.85 18.36
CA ALA A 205 -4.56 -1.45 19.64
C ALA A 205 -5.63 -0.82 20.53
N SER A 206 -6.63 -0.17 19.92
CA SER A 206 -7.74 0.51 20.61
C SER A 206 -8.67 -0.43 21.38
N LEU A 207 -8.57 -1.76 21.18
CA LEU A 207 -9.26 -2.76 22.01
C LEU A 207 -8.63 -2.92 23.40
N GLY A 208 -7.45 -2.36 23.61
CA GLY A 208 -6.78 -2.35 24.91
C GLY A 208 -7.61 -1.65 25.97
N HIS A 209 -7.44 -2.09 27.22
CA HIS A 209 -8.07 -1.48 28.38
C HIS A 209 -7.08 -1.43 29.54
N ALA A 210 -7.09 -0.35 30.31
CA ALA A 210 -6.28 -0.16 31.50
C ALA A 210 -7.05 0.68 32.52
N VAL A 211 -6.99 0.27 33.80
CA VAL A 211 -7.51 1.05 34.92
C VAL A 211 -6.35 1.45 35.79
N LEU A 212 -6.07 2.74 35.84
CA LEU A 212 -4.98 3.35 36.56
C LEU A 212 -5.51 4.31 37.61
N SER A 213 -4.60 4.84 38.43
CA SER A 213 -4.90 5.86 39.44
C SER A 213 -6.09 5.50 40.36
N ARG A 214 -6.14 4.24 40.82
CA ARG A 214 -7.21 3.71 41.68
C ARG A 214 -8.62 3.88 41.10
N GLY A 215 -8.76 3.85 39.77
CA GLY A 215 -10.03 3.96 39.07
C GLY A 215 -10.41 5.37 38.64
N VAL A 216 -9.50 6.34 38.72
CA VAL A 216 -9.67 7.70 38.18
C VAL A 216 -9.25 7.79 36.71
N GLU A 217 -8.37 6.89 36.27
CA GLU A 217 -7.94 6.75 34.88
C GLU A 217 -8.36 5.36 34.38
N GLU A 218 -9.67 5.16 34.25
CA GLU A 218 -10.29 3.88 33.89
C GLU A 218 -10.26 3.56 32.39
N GLN A 219 -9.73 4.46 31.56
CA GLN A 219 -9.62 4.27 30.12
C GLN A 219 -8.29 4.81 29.57
N ALA A 220 -7.75 4.13 28.55
CA ALA A 220 -6.58 4.57 27.80
C ALA A 220 -6.79 4.28 26.31
N SER A 221 -6.30 5.15 25.42
CA SER A 221 -6.51 5.00 23.98
C SER A 221 -5.61 3.95 23.31
N PHE A 222 -4.49 3.58 23.96
CA PHE A 222 -3.44 2.72 23.40
C PHE A 222 -2.83 3.24 22.08
N ALA A 223 -2.95 4.53 21.77
CA ALA A 223 -2.39 5.15 20.57
C ALA A 223 -0.87 4.91 20.43
N SER A 224 -0.12 4.90 21.55
CA SER A 224 1.32 4.63 21.53
C SER A 224 1.66 3.20 21.09
N LEU A 225 0.84 2.21 21.46
CA LEU A 225 0.95 0.85 20.96
C LEU A 225 0.59 0.80 19.47
N GLY A 226 -0.49 1.48 19.09
CA GLY A 226 -0.90 1.62 17.69
C GLY A 226 0.23 2.17 16.81
N ALA A 227 0.88 3.26 17.22
CA ALA A 227 1.97 3.87 16.45
C ALA A 227 3.15 2.90 16.26
N ARG A 228 3.58 2.20 17.32
CA ARG A 228 4.65 1.20 17.24
C ARG A 228 4.27 0.00 16.37
N GLN A 229 3.02 -0.45 16.45
CA GLN A 229 2.51 -1.51 15.57
C GLN A 229 2.54 -1.05 14.11
N THR A 230 2.17 0.20 13.81
CA THR A 230 2.12 0.72 12.44
C THR A 230 3.52 0.83 11.83
N LEU A 231 4.53 1.21 12.61
CA LEU A 231 5.93 1.17 12.17
C LEU A 231 6.34 -0.26 11.76
N ARG A 232 6.02 -1.27 12.58
CA ARG A 232 6.33 -2.68 12.28
C ARG A 232 5.57 -3.21 11.05
N VAL A 233 4.37 -2.70 10.78
CA VAL A 233 3.63 -3.04 9.55
C VAL A 233 4.43 -2.64 8.31
N ALA A 234 5.10 -1.49 8.31
CA ALA A 234 5.94 -1.04 7.19
C ALA A 234 7.10 -2.01 6.91
N ASP A 235 7.81 -2.45 7.96
CA ASP A 235 8.94 -3.38 7.84
C ASP A 235 8.54 -4.69 7.14
N HIS A 236 7.40 -5.25 7.54
CA HIS A 236 6.90 -6.50 6.96
C HIS A 236 6.31 -6.30 5.57
N TYR A 237 5.68 -5.15 5.30
CA TYR A 237 5.14 -4.86 3.97
C TYR A 237 6.24 -4.72 2.92
N ARG A 238 7.39 -4.12 3.27
CA ARG A 238 8.59 -4.09 2.41
C ARG A 238 8.98 -5.48 1.91
N GLN A 239 9.04 -6.45 2.83
CA GLN A 239 9.41 -7.84 2.49
C GLN A 239 8.41 -8.50 1.55
N VAL A 240 7.11 -8.28 1.76
CA VAL A 240 6.05 -8.80 0.88
C VAL A 240 6.19 -8.24 -0.54
N LEU A 241 6.35 -6.91 -0.67
CA LEU A 241 6.49 -6.25 -1.97
C LEU A 241 7.78 -6.66 -2.68
N ALA A 242 8.89 -6.77 -1.96
CA ALA A 242 10.18 -7.20 -2.50
C ALA A 242 10.09 -8.61 -3.11
N CYS A 243 9.42 -9.55 -2.44
CA CYS A 243 9.18 -10.89 -2.98
C CYS A 243 8.38 -10.86 -4.28
N GLU A 244 7.32 -10.05 -4.35
CA GLU A 244 6.55 -9.88 -5.59
C GLU A 244 7.41 -9.27 -6.70
N LEU A 245 8.19 -8.22 -6.40
CA LEU A 245 9.04 -7.53 -7.38
C LEU A 245 10.08 -8.48 -8.01
N VAL A 246 10.76 -9.29 -7.18
CA VAL A 246 11.74 -10.28 -7.67
C VAL A 246 11.07 -11.26 -8.64
N ALA A 247 9.89 -11.78 -8.29
CA ALA A 247 9.15 -12.69 -9.15
C ALA A 247 8.66 -12.01 -10.44
N ALA A 248 8.17 -10.76 -10.36
CA ALA A 248 7.67 -10.02 -11.51
C ALA A 248 8.77 -9.75 -12.54
N VAL A 249 9.93 -9.24 -12.09
CA VAL A 249 11.08 -8.98 -12.96
C VAL A 249 11.62 -10.27 -13.57
N ARG A 250 11.69 -11.36 -12.78
CA ARG A 250 12.08 -12.68 -13.28
C ARG A 250 11.13 -13.19 -14.35
N ALA A 251 9.82 -13.06 -14.16
CA ALA A 251 8.81 -13.47 -15.13
C ALA A 251 8.92 -12.67 -16.44
N LEU A 252 9.10 -11.35 -16.36
CA LEU A 252 9.33 -10.48 -17.53
C LEU A 252 10.56 -10.95 -18.33
N ARG A 253 11.69 -11.17 -17.65
CA ARG A 253 12.93 -11.68 -18.27
C ARG A 253 12.74 -13.03 -18.95
N GLN A 254 12.11 -14.00 -18.28
CA GLN A 254 11.89 -15.33 -18.87
C GLN A 254 10.94 -15.31 -20.07
N ARG A 255 9.99 -14.37 -20.10
CA ARG A 255 9.12 -14.16 -21.25
C ARG A 255 9.78 -13.37 -22.38
N GLY A 256 10.97 -12.81 -22.16
CA GLY A 256 11.61 -11.89 -23.10
C GLY A 256 10.75 -10.65 -23.36
N MET A 257 10.04 -10.18 -22.33
CA MET A 257 9.16 -9.02 -22.40
C MET A 257 9.70 -7.90 -21.55
N GLU A 258 9.53 -6.68 -22.04
CA GLU A 258 9.78 -5.45 -21.30
C GLU A 258 8.54 -4.55 -21.39
N PRO A 259 8.28 -3.71 -20.39
CA PRO A 259 7.26 -2.67 -20.52
C PRO A 259 7.52 -1.77 -21.74
N GLU A 260 6.45 -1.25 -22.34
CA GLU A 260 6.54 -0.40 -23.54
C GLU A 260 7.47 0.81 -23.32
N PRO A 261 8.38 1.13 -24.26
CA PRO A 261 9.26 2.28 -24.13
C PRO A 261 8.49 3.59 -23.92
N GLY A 262 8.95 4.40 -22.96
CA GLY A 262 8.37 5.71 -22.67
C GLY A 262 7.21 5.72 -21.66
N VAL A 263 6.73 4.56 -21.21
CA VAL A 263 5.81 4.49 -20.07
C VAL A 263 6.57 4.43 -18.75
N PRO A 264 6.02 4.93 -17.63
CA PRO A 264 6.73 4.91 -16.34
C PRO A 264 7.08 3.50 -15.84
N ALA A 265 6.30 2.48 -16.17
CA ALA A 265 6.64 1.10 -15.82
C ALA A 265 7.95 0.62 -16.48
N ALA A 266 8.35 1.19 -17.62
CA ALA A 266 9.65 0.89 -18.22
C ALA A 266 10.80 1.43 -17.37
N ALA A 267 10.66 2.61 -16.77
CA ALA A 267 11.64 3.14 -15.82
C ALA A 267 11.71 2.29 -14.54
N ALA A 268 10.56 1.90 -14.00
CA ALA A 268 10.48 0.99 -12.86
C ALA A 268 11.16 -0.37 -13.14
N TYR A 269 10.89 -0.96 -14.31
CA TYR A 269 11.54 -2.20 -14.73
C TYR A 269 13.05 -2.01 -14.93
N ALA A 270 13.49 -0.91 -15.54
CA ALA A 270 14.91 -0.64 -15.77
C ALA A 270 15.69 -0.55 -14.45
N LEU A 271 15.18 0.20 -13.47
CA LEU A 271 15.78 0.29 -12.12
C LEU A 271 15.91 -1.10 -11.49
N ALA A 272 14.84 -1.89 -11.53
CA ALA A 272 14.87 -3.22 -10.94
C ALA A 272 15.75 -4.19 -11.74
N ALA A 273 15.79 -4.09 -13.06
CA ALA A 273 16.58 -4.95 -13.93
C ALA A 273 18.08 -4.65 -13.86
N GLU A 274 18.46 -3.42 -13.52
CA GLU A 274 19.86 -3.01 -13.27
C GLU A 274 20.40 -3.62 -11.97
N VAL A 275 19.57 -3.65 -10.92
CA VAL A 275 19.99 -4.07 -9.58
C VAL A 275 19.80 -5.58 -9.38
N LEU A 276 18.66 -6.14 -9.77
CA LEU A 276 18.36 -7.55 -9.50
C LEU A 276 19.14 -8.48 -10.40
N ASP A 277 19.76 -9.50 -9.82
CA ASP A 277 20.63 -10.44 -10.52
C ASP A 277 19.88 -11.16 -11.68
N PRO A 278 20.42 -11.11 -12.92
CA PRO A 278 19.77 -11.64 -14.11
C PRO A 278 19.82 -13.17 -14.23
N ARG A 279 20.54 -13.86 -13.34
CA ARG A 279 20.68 -15.32 -13.37
C ARG A 279 19.33 -16.00 -13.08
N MET A 280 19.03 -17.00 -13.90
CA MET A 280 17.77 -17.73 -13.86
C MET A 280 17.92 -19.11 -13.24
N GLU A 281 19.14 -19.61 -13.07
CA GLU A 281 19.36 -20.87 -12.37
C GLU A 281 18.93 -20.79 -10.89
N ASP A 282 18.54 -21.94 -10.34
CA ASP A 282 18.26 -22.07 -8.91
C ASP A 282 19.46 -21.64 -8.06
N ARG A 283 19.21 -20.68 -7.15
CA ARG A 283 20.18 -20.13 -6.21
C ARG A 283 19.46 -19.51 -5.00
N PRO A 284 20.18 -19.21 -3.90
CA PRO A 284 19.61 -18.40 -2.83
C PRO A 284 19.12 -17.05 -3.35
N LEU A 285 17.90 -16.66 -2.96
CA LEU A 285 17.26 -15.38 -3.34
C LEU A 285 17.27 -14.34 -2.21
N THR A 286 18.04 -14.57 -1.14
CA THR A 286 18.10 -13.67 0.03
C THR A 286 18.59 -12.28 -0.36
N GLU A 287 19.65 -12.19 -1.16
CA GLU A 287 20.18 -10.90 -1.63
C GLU A 287 19.21 -10.21 -2.61
N ASP A 288 18.54 -10.95 -3.50
CA ASP A 288 17.53 -10.35 -4.40
C ASP A 288 16.39 -9.69 -3.63
N VAL A 289 15.93 -10.32 -2.54
CA VAL A 289 14.89 -9.73 -1.70
C VAL A 289 15.42 -8.51 -0.96
N ALA A 290 16.66 -8.55 -0.46
CA ALA A 290 17.28 -7.39 0.20
C ALA A 290 17.45 -6.20 -0.77
N ASP A 291 17.93 -6.48 -1.98
CA ASP A 291 18.07 -5.50 -3.06
C ASP A 291 16.70 -4.96 -3.50
N ALA A 292 15.71 -5.84 -3.65
CA ALA A 292 14.33 -5.44 -3.97
C ALA A 292 13.69 -4.57 -2.89
N VAL A 293 14.02 -4.76 -1.59
CA VAL A 293 13.61 -3.84 -0.53
C VAL A 293 14.20 -2.45 -0.74
N GLY A 294 15.47 -2.35 -1.14
CA GLY A 294 16.15 -1.08 -1.44
C GLY A 294 15.58 -0.36 -2.66
N LEU A 295 14.95 -1.09 -3.59
CA LEU A 295 14.30 -0.53 -4.78
C LEU A 295 12.91 0.08 -4.51
N LEU A 296 12.28 -0.20 -3.37
CA LEU A 296 10.89 0.26 -3.14
C LEU A 296 10.77 1.79 -3.04
N ASP A 297 11.76 2.47 -2.46
CA ASP A 297 11.73 3.93 -2.37
C ASP A 297 11.91 4.58 -3.77
N PRO A 298 12.91 4.19 -4.60
CA PRO A 298 12.99 4.63 -6.00
C PRO A 298 11.73 4.32 -6.83
N LEU A 299 11.08 3.18 -6.60
CA LEU A 299 9.83 2.84 -7.29
C LEU A 299 8.67 3.74 -6.87
N ALA A 300 8.63 4.18 -5.61
CA ALA A 300 7.67 5.18 -5.15
C ALA A 300 7.90 6.53 -5.84
N GLU A 301 9.17 6.94 -5.99
CA GLU A 301 9.53 8.19 -6.70
C GLU A 301 9.10 8.16 -8.18
N VAL A 302 9.24 7.01 -8.85
CA VAL A 302 8.71 6.83 -10.22
C VAL A 302 7.20 7.09 -10.26
N CYS A 303 6.44 6.56 -9.31
CA CYS A 303 5.00 6.77 -9.21
C CYS A 303 4.63 8.23 -8.91
N GLU A 304 5.35 8.89 -7.99
CA GLU A 304 5.13 10.28 -7.61
C GLU A 304 5.43 11.25 -8.77
N GLY A 305 6.37 10.90 -9.65
CA GLY A 305 6.67 11.65 -10.88
C GLY A 305 5.66 11.45 -12.02
N VAL A 306 4.67 10.56 -11.87
CA VAL A 306 3.67 10.34 -12.91
C VAL A 306 2.57 11.40 -12.83
N GLU A 307 2.51 12.26 -13.84
CA GLU A 307 1.37 13.15 -14.02
C GLU A 307 0.22 12.42 -14.72
N PHE A 308 -0.96 12.42 -14.10
CA PHE A 308 -2.19 11.98 -14.73
C PHE A 308 -3.35 12.87 -14.30
N ALA A 309 -4.28 13.13 -15.23
CA ALA A 309 -5.50 13.85 -14.90
C ALA A 309 -6.38 12.94 -14.05
N GLU A 310 -6.65 13.35 -12.81
CA GLU A 310 -7.77 12.76 -12.06
C GLU A 310 -9.09 13.20 -12.74
N PRO A 311 -10.07 12.28 -12.91
CA PRO A 311 -11.32 12.61 -13.56
C PRO A 311 -12.00 13.81 -12.90
N ALA A 312 -12.40 14.79 -13.71
CA ALA A 312 -12.92 16.09 -13.26
C ALA A 312 -14.13 16.00 -12.32
N GLU A 313 -14.92 14.92 -12.40
CA GLU A 313 -16.15 14.72 -11.59
C GLU A 313 -15.89 14.23 -10.15
N ALA A 314 -14.65 13.86 -9.79
CA ALA A 314 -14.35 13.37 -8.44
C ALA A 314 -14.14 14.49 -7.39
N ARG A 315 -13.97 15.74 -7.84
CA ARG A 315 -13.73 16.89 -6.94
C ARG A 315 -15.01 17.52 -6.38
N ASP A 316 -16.13 17.43 -7.09
CA ASP A 316 -17.39 18.10 -6.73
C ASP A 316 -18.21 17.36 -5.64
N GLY A 317 -17.74 16.21 -5.15
CA GLY A 317 -18.42 15.46 -4.08
C GLY A 317 -18.16 15.95 -2.66
N ALA A 318 -17.23 16.90 -2.48
CA ALA A 318 -16.82 17.41 -1.16
C ALA A 318 -17.46 18.78 -0.79
N ASP A 319 -18.03 19.50 -1.75
CA ASP A 319 -18.84 20.68 -1.45
C ASP A 319 -20.30 20.25 -1.27
N GLY A 320 -20.79 20.36 -0.04
CA GLY A 320 -22.19 20.09 0.31
C GLY A 320 -23.15 20.97 -0.50
N PRO A 321 -24.44 20.61 -0.58
CA PRO A 321 -25.38 21.35 -1.40
C PRO A 321 -25.51 22.77 -0.84
N GLU A 322 -25.01 23.76 -1.57
CA GLU A 322 -25.38 25.15 -1.37
C GLU A 322 -26.90 25.24 -1.54
N GLY A 323 -27.56 25.66 -0.47
CA GLY A 323 -29.01 25.83 -0.43
C GLY A 323 -29.47 26.79 -1.51
N GLN A 324 -30.31 26.31 -2.42
CA GLN A 324 -31.20 27.18 -3.19
C GLN A 324 -32.46 27.45 -2.36
N GLU A 325 -32.43 28.55 -1.61
CA GLU A 325 -33.63 29.36 -1.38
C GLU A 325 -33.80 30.32 -2.57
N GLY A 326 -34.99 30.32 -3.18
CA GLY A 326 -35.37 31.20 -4.29
C GLY A 326 -36.57 30.68 -5.07
#